data_AF-A0A1Z8LVY7-F1
#
_entry.id   AF-A0A1Z8LVY7-F1
#
_cell.length_a   1.000
_cell.length_b   1.000
_cell.length_c   1.000
_cell.angle_alpha   90.00
_cell.angle_beta   90.00
_cell.angle_gamma   90.00
#
_symmetry.space_group_name_H-M   'P 1'
#
loop_
_entity.id
_entity.type
_entity.pdbx_description
1 polymer ?
#
loop_
_entity_poly.entity_id
_entity_poly.type
_entity_poly.pdbx_seq_one_letter_code
_entity_poly.pdbx_strand_id
1 'polypeptide(L)'
;MQQTEMKVNRTSRAKETREKKEMRKPWSPPSMLDSPPAPDGFKHRWIRSETRGFDDTKNVSAKLREGWELVRSDEYPDFELPVVESGKYQGVFGVGGLLLARIPEETVSERTEYFESRNQDQMDAVDHDMLRENAHSTMTISKPDRQSRVTFGGPQK
;
A
#
# COMPACT_ATOMS: atom_id res chain seq x y z
N MET A 1 -26.19 -63.50 1.13
CA MET A 1 -26.56 -62.39 0.23
C MET A 1 -26.60 -61.11 1.06
N GLN A 2 -25.59 -60.25 0.96
CA GLN A 2 -25.65 -58.87 1.46
C GLN A 2 -24.86 -58.01 0.46
N GLN A 3 -25.56 -57.05 -0.13
CA GLN A 3 -25.13 -56.20 -1.23
C GLN A 3 -24.49 -54.94 -0.64
N THR A 4 -23.22 -54.68 -0.94
CA THR A 4 -22.52 -53.45 -0.54
C THR A 4 -22.87 -52.33 -1.53
N GLU A 5 -23.66 -51.35 -1.09
CA GLU A 5 -23.93 -50.13 -1.85
C GLU A 5 -22.64 -49.31 -1.99
N MET A 6 -22.07 -49.30 -3.19
CA MET A 6 -20.98 -48.39 -3.54
C MET A 6 -21.57 -47.02 -3.89
N LYS A 7 -21.53 -46.06 -2.96
CA LYS A 7 -21.79 -44.65 -3.25
C LYS A 7 -20.75 -44.15 -4.26
N VAL A 8 -21.16 -44.02 -5.52
CA VAL A 8 -20.32 -43.47 -6.59
C VAL A 8 -20.23 -41.96 -6.40
N ASN A 9 -19.08 -41.48 -5.90
CA ASN A 9 -18.73 -40.07 -5.98
C ASN A 9 -18.55 -39.68 -7.45
N ARG A 10 -19.45 -38.84 -7.97
CA ARG A 10 -19.47 -38.33 -9.36
C ARG A 10 -18.68 -37.03 -9.51
N THR A 11 -17.61 -36.86 -8.74
CA THR A 11 -16.64 -35.79 -8.96
C THR A 11 -15.57 -36.30 -9.92
N SER A 12 -15.34 -35.57 -11.01
CA SER A 12 -14.32 -35.92 -12.00
C SER A 12 -12.96 -36.08 -11.30
N ARG A 13 -12.34 -37.27 -11.40
CA ARG A 13 -10.99 -37.59 -10.87
C ARG A 13 -9.90 -36.58 -11.30
N ALA A 14 -10.18 -35.79 -12.33
CA ALA A 14 -9.34 -34.71 -12.84
C ALA A 14 -9.29 -33.44 -11.95
N LYS A 15 -10.19 -33.28 -10.97
CA LYS A 15 -10.25 -32.07 -10.11
C LYS A 15 -9.71 -32.28 -8.69
N GLU A 16 -9.58 -33.51 -8.20
CA GLU A 16 -9.10 -33.78 -6.83
C GLU A 16 -7.62 -33.44 -6.60
N THR A 17 -6.81 -33.31 -7.66
CA THR A 17 -5.35 -33.12 -7.54
C THR A 17 -4.86 -31.72 -7.93
N ARG A 18 -5.76 -30.82 -8.36
CA ARG A 18 -5.36 -29.48 -8.85
C ARG A 18 -5.26 -28.41 -7.77
N GLU A 19 -5.99 -28.56 -6.66
CA GLU A 19 -5.96 -27.59 -5.55
C GLU A 19 -4.75 -27.78 -4.60
N LYS A 20 -4.06 -28.92 -4.66
CA LYS A 20 -2.96 -29.27 -3.74
C LYS A 20 -1.57 -29.36 -4.39
N LYS A 21 -1.44 -28.96 -5.65
CA LYS A 21 -0.15 -28.88 -6.32
C LYS A 21 0.35 -27.46 -6.22
N GLU A 22 1.03 -27.14 -5.12
CA GLU A 22 1.77 -25.89 -4.95
C GLU A 22 2.67 -25.70 -6.17
N MET A 23 2.22 -24.84 -7.10
CA MET A 23 3.04 -24.46 -8.24
C MET A 23 4.29 -23.81 -7.69
N ARG A 24 5.46 -24.16 -8.25
CA ARG A 24 6.71 -23.44 -7.93
C ARG A 24 6.45 -21.96 -8.13
N LYS A 25 6.45 -21.20 -7.04
CA LYS A 25 6.44 -19.74 -7.12
C LYS A 25 7.70 -19.35 -7.90
N PRO A 26 7.58 -18.53 -8.97
CA PRO A 26 8.76 -18.02 -9.66
C PRO A 26 9.62 -17.29 -8.64
N TRP A 27 10.95 -17.41 -8.77
CA TRP A 27 11.87 -16.71 -7.88
C TRP A 27 11.55 -15.21 -7.93
N SER A 28 11.11 -14.67 -6.80
CA SER A 28 10.93 -13.23 -6.59
C SER A 28 12.11 -12.70 -5.80
N PRO A 29 12.56 -11.47 -6.06
CA PRO A 29 13.50 -10.82 -5.15
C PRO A 29 12.90 -10.82 -3.75
N PRO A 30 13.71 -11.01 -2.70
CA PRO A 30 13.22 -10.94 -1.33
C PRO A 30 12.61 -9.56 -1.11
N SER A 31 11.30 -9.52 -0.85
CA SER A 31 10.65 -8.30 -0.39
C SER A 31 11.19 -8.01 1.00
N MET A 32 12.07 -7.01 1.14
CA MET A 32 12.66 -6.66 2.43
C MET A 32 11.63 -6.21 3.47
N LEU A 33 10.40 -5.91 3.03
CA LEU A 33 9.32 -5.35 3.85
C LEU A 33 8.06 -6.23 3.72
N ASP A 34 8.16 -7.52 4.02
CA ASP A 34 6.97 -8.37 4.17
C ASP A 34 6.25 -8.01 5.49
N SER A 35 4.92 -8.05 5.50
CA SER A 35 4.11 -7.64 6.66
C SER A 35 3.01 -8.65 6.94
N PRO A 36 2.65 -8.90 8.21
CA PRO A 36 1.49 -9.72 8.51
C PRO A 36 0.24 -9.13 7.83
N PRO A 37 -0.72 -9.98 7.43
CA PRO A 37 -1.98 -9.49 6.89
C PRO A 37 -2.64 -8.58 7.94
N ALA A 38 -3.03 -7.37 7.52
CA ALA A 38 -3.68 -6.45 8.42
C ALA A 38 -5.07 -6.97 8.82
N PRO A 39 -5.55 -6.67 10.05
CA PRO A 39 -6.93 -6.91 10.42
C PRO A 39 -7.87 -6.16 9.47
N ASP A 40 -9.09 -6.65 9.34
CA ASP A 40 -10.09 -6.03 8.50
C ASP A 40 -10.29 -4.54 8.88
N GLY A 41 -10.32 -3.66 7.88
CA GLY A 41 -10.41 -2.21 8.06
C GLY A 41 -9.11 -1.49 8.44
N PHE A 42 -7.97 -2.18 8.53
CA PHE A 42 -6.66 -1.57 8.79
C PHE A 42 -5.70 -1.76 7.61
N LYS A 43 -4.79 -0.80 7.43
CA LYS A 43 -3.66 -0.88 6.50
C LYS A 43 -2.34 -0.86 7.25
N HIS A 44 -1.45 -1.78 6.91
CA HIS A 44 -0.07 -1.82 7.41
C HIS A 44 0.86 -0.98 6.55
N ARG A 45 1.81 -0.30 7.21
CA ARG A 45 2.90 0.42 6.56
C ARG A 45 4.13 0.45 7.43
N TRP A 46 5.29 0.38 6.78
CA TRP A 46 6.57 0.62 7.41
C TRP A 46 6.83 2.12 7.56
N ILE A 47 7.04 2.56 8.80
CA ILE A 47 7.42 3.92 9.17
C ILE A 47 8.91 3.95 9.42
N ARG A 48 9.61 4.93 8.86
CA ARG A 48 11.02 5.14 9.14
C ARG A 48 11.25 5.64 10.56
N SER A 49 11.99 4.87 11.35
CA SER A 49 12.46 5.23 12.68
C SER A 49 13.89 5.72 12.70
N GLU A 50 14.71 5.35 11.71
CA GLU A 50 16.12 5.74 11.66
C GLU A 50 16.49 6.30 10.28
N THR A 51 17.38 7.29 10.24
CA THR A 51 18.01 7.79 9.02
C THR A 51 19.50 7.94 9.24
N ARG A 52 20.32 7.20 8.49
CA ARG A 52 21.80 7.28 8.53
C ARG A 52 22.39 7.13 9.95
N GLY A 53 21.87 6.24 10.80
CA GLY A 53 22.37 6.09 12.17
C GLY A 53 21.70 6.98 13.22
N PHE A 54 20.79 7.87 12.82
CA PHE A 54 20.10 8.79 13.73
C PHE A 54 18.61 8.46 13.85
N ASP A 55 18.09 8.49 15.08
CA ASP A 55 16.68 8.30 15.36
C ASP A 55 15.82 9.43 14.76
N ASP A 56 14.98 9.10 13.79
CA ASP A 56 13.98 9.99 13.17
C ASP A 56 12.72 10.09 14.05
N THR A 57 12.92 10.62 15.26
CA THR A 57 11.85 10.83 16.25
C THR A 57 10.74 11.74 15.72
N LYS A 58 11.06 12.68 14.82
CA LYS A 58 10.10 13.58 14.17
C LYS A 58 9.15 12.82 13.27
N ASN A 59 9.65 11.91 12.43
CA ASN A 59 8.78 11.12 11.55
C ASN A 59 7.88 10.18 12.36
N VAL A 60 8.45 9.45 13.33
CA VAL A 60 7.66 8.54 14.17
C VAL A 60 6.58 9.29 14.94
N SER A 61 6.93 10.41 15.58
CA SER A 61 5.95 11.21 16.34
C SER A 61 4.88 11.87 15.45
N ALA A 62 5.24 12.32 14.25
CA ALA A 62 4.26 12.85 13.29
C ALA A 62 3.26 11.77 12.87
N LYS A 63 3.74 10.55 12.61
CA LYS A 63 2.87 9.43 12.24
C LYS A 63 1.98 8.97 13.39
N LEU A 64 2.51 8.87 14.60
CA LEU A 64 1.68 8.59 15.78
C LEU A 64 0.55 9.62 15.95
N ARG A 65 0.82 10.91 15.66
CA ARG A 65 -0.21 11.97 15.71
C ARG A 65 -1.20 11.90 14.55
N GLU A 66 -0.79 11.42 13.38
CA GLU A 66 -1.68 11.14 12.25
C GLU A 66 -2.63 9.96 12.51
N GLY A 67 -2.48 9.23 13.62
CA GLY A 67 -3.32 8.08 13.97
C GLY A 67 -2.71 6.72 13.61
N TRP A 68 -1.40 6.68 13.35
CA TRP A 68 -0.70 5.41 13.19
C TRP A 68 -0.48 4.74 14.55
N GLU A 69 -0.74 3.45 14.63
CA GLU A 69 -0.48 2.61 15.80
C GLU A 69 0.65 1.62 15.52
N LEU A 70 1.61 1.48 16.43
CA LEU A 70 2.72 0.53 16.26
C LEU A 70 2.23 -0.91 16.50
N VAL A 71 2.54 -1.80 15.57
CA VAL A 71 2.13 -3.22 15.67
C VAL A 71 3.13 -3.99 16.50
N ARG A 72 2.66 -4.58 17.60
CA ARG A 72 3.49 -5.40 18.47
C ARG A 72 3.61 -6.83 17.96
N SER A 73 4.73 -7.49 18.27
CA SER A 73 4.95 -8.90 17.98
C SER A 73 3.92 -9.82 18.65
N ASP A 74 3.45 -9.43 19.83
CA ASP A 74 2.51 -10.22 20.63
C ASP A 74 1.14 -10.41 19.95
N GLU A 75 0.78 -9.51 19.03
CA GLU A 75 -0.49 -9.59 18.30
C GLU A 75 -0.46 -10.63 17.17
N TYR A 76 0.74 -11.03 16.71
CA TYR A 76 0.93 -11.96 15.59
C TYR A 76 2.02 -13.00 15.91
N PRO A 77 1.72 -13.99 16.78
CA PRO A 77 2.70 -15.01 17.17
C PRO A 77 3.11 -15.93 16.01
N ASP A 78 2.28 -16.04 14.97
CA ASP A 78 2.52 -16.93 13.83
C ASP A 78 3.46 -16.33 12.76
N PHE A 79 3.89 -15.07 12.93
CA PHE A 79 4.69 -14.35 11.93
C PHE A 79 6.08 -14.01 12.47
N GLU A 80 7.10 -14.71 11.95
CA GLU A 80 8.50 -14.54 12.35
C GLU A 80 9.15 -13.40 11.53
N LEU A 81 8.97 -12.16 11.99
CA LEU A 81 9.73 -11.00 11.52
C LEU A 81 10.73 -10.52 12.58
N PRO A 82 11.80 -9.83 12.18
CA PRO A 82 12.65 -9.13 13.13
C PRO A 82 11.85 -8.16 13.99
N VAL A 83 12.07 -8.24 15.31
CA VAL A 83 11.45 -7.39 16.32
C VAL A 83 12.54 -6.48 16.88
N VAL A 84 12.18 -5.26 17.25
CA VAL A 84 13.10 -4.38 17.97
C VAL A 84 13.31 -4.94 19.38
N GLU A 85 14.53 -5.39 19.66
CA GLU A 85 14.88 -6.05 20.93
C GLU A 85 15.16 -5.06 22.07
N SER A 86 15.50 -3.81 21.76
CA SER A 86 15.93 -2.82 22.75
C SER A 86 15.43 -1.41 22.46
N GLY A 87 15.33 -0.59 23.52
CA GLY A 87 14.96 0.82 23.43
C GLY A 87 13.46 1.09 23.54
N LYS A 88 13.04 2.27 23.09
CA LYS A 88 11.66 2.78 23.24
C LYS A 88 10.62 1.95 22.48
N TYR A 89 11.01 1.29 21.40
CA TYR A 89 10.12 0.53 20.52
C TYR A 89 10.24 -0.98 20.72
N GLN A 90 10.73 -1.41 21.89
CA GLN A 90 10.88 -2.82 22.22
C GLN A 90 9.56 -3.58 22.02
N GLY A 91 9.64 -4.72 21.34
CA GLY A 91 8.48 -5.59 21.07
C GLY A 91 7.62 -5.13 19.88
N VAL A 92 8.06 -4.13 19.12
CA VAL A 92 7.43 -3.73 17.84
C VAL A 92 8.18 -4.39 16.69
N PHE A 93 7.48 -4.81 15.65
CA PHE A 93 8.12 -5.30 14.43
C PHE A 93 8.99 -4.21 13.81
N GLY A 94 10.25 -4.54 13.54
CA GLY A 94 11.23 -3.56 13.05
C GLY A 94 12.33 -4.16 12.22
N VAL A 95 12.59 -3.57 11.05
CA VAL A 95 13.61 -4.03 10.09
C VAL A 95 14.47 -2.86 9.66
N GLY A 96 15.77 -2.88 9.97
CA GLY A 96 16.75 -1.92 9.42
C GLY A 96 16.41 -0.44 9.60
N GLY A 97 15.87 -0.04 10.75
CA GLY A 97 15.47 1.35 11.01
C GLY A 97 14.06 1.71 10.51
N LEU A 98 13.23 0.71 10.21
CA LEU A 98 11.81 0.84 9.95
C LEU A 98 11.01 0.15 11.07
N LEU A 99 9.84 0.69 11.39
CA LEU A 99 8.87 0.13 12.33
C LEU A 99 7.56 -0.17 11.60
N LEU A 100 6.94 -1.30 11.90
CA LEU A 100 5.62 -1.61 11.38
C LEU A 100 4.55 -0.85 12.16
N ALA A 101 3.64 -0.20 11.43
CA ALA A 101 2.48 0.45 12.00
C ALA A 101 1.22 0.16 11.19
N ARG A 102 0.09 0.27 11.86
CA ARG A 102 -1.25 0.16 11.28
C ARG A 102 -1.98 1.49 11.37
N ILE A 103 -2.94 1.68 10.47
CA ILE A 103 -3.85 2.82 10.46
C ILE A 103 -5.22 2.37 9.95
N PRO A 104 -6.34 2.91 10.45
CA PRO A 104 -7.65 2.64 9.88
C PRO A 104 -7.73 3.07 8.41
N GLU A 105 -8.43 2.30 7.58
CA GLU A 105 -8.56 2.60 6.15
C GLU A 105 -9.33 3.91 5.90
N GLU A 106 -10.31 4.23 6.75
CA GLU A 106 -11.08 5.48 6.70
C GLU A 106 -10.18 6.71 6.83
N THR A 107 -9.27 6.72 7.82
CA THR A 107 -8.30 7.81 8.01
C THR A 107 -7.34 7.93 6.83
N VAL A 108 -7.00 6.81 6.17
CA VAL A 108 -6.17 6.83 4.96
C VAL A 108 -6.91 7.45 3.79
N SER A 109 -8.20 7.15 3.61
CA SER A 109 -9.02 7.78 2.58
C SER A 109 -9.14 9.29 2.79
N GLU A 110 -9.49 9.74 4.00
CA GLU A 110 -9.59 11.18 4.33
C GLU A 110 -8.27 11.91 4.09
N ARG A 111 -7.16 11.30 4.51
CA ARG A 111 -5.82 11.84 4.28
C ARG A 111 -5.54 11.99 2.78
N THR A 112 -5.91 10.98 1.99
CA THR A 112 -5.65 10.95 0.56
C THR A 112 -6.45 12.06 -0.14
N GLU A 113 -7.73 12.19 0.18
CA GLU A 113 -8.61 13.25 -0.33
C GLU A 113 -8.10 14.66 0.04
N TYR A 114 -7.62 14.84 1.28
CA TYR A 114 -7.03 16.11 1.71
C TYR A 114 -5.79 16.48 0.88
N PHE A 115 -4.88 15.53 0.63
CA PHE A 115 -3.68 15.82 -0.17
C PHE A 115 -4.00 15.94 -1.67
N GLU A 116 -5.00 15.23 -2.16
CA GLU A 116 -5.46 15.32 -3.55
C GLU A 116 -6.07 16.69 -3.83
N SER A 117 -6.95 17.19 -2.97
CA SER A 117 -7.50 18.56 -3.08
C SER A 117 -6.41 19.63 -3.01
N ARG A 118 -5.47 19.53 -2.06
CA ARG A 118 -4.33 20.44 -1.97
C ARG A 118 -3.41 20.43 -3.19
N ASN A 119 -3.24 19.26 -3.82
CA ASN A 119 -2.45 19.12 -5.03
C ASN A 119 -3.18 19.77 -6.21
N GLN A 120 -4.50 19.54 -6.33
CA GLN A 120 -5.34 20.16 -7.33
C GLN A 120 -5.31 21.70 -7.22
N ASP A 121 -5.48 22.24 -6.01
CA ASP A 121 -5.41 23.69 -5.74
C ASP A 121 -4.07 24.30 -6.19
N GLN A 122 -2.95 23.58 -5.97
CA GLN A 122 -1.62 24.02 -6.38
C GLN A 122 -1.48 24.03 -7.91
N MET A 123 -1.98 23.00 -8.60
CA MET A 123 -1.98 22.98 -10.06
C MET A 123 -2.81 24.12 -10.63
N ASP A 124 -4.02 24.32 -10.11
CA ASP A 124 -4.90 25.38 -10.57
C ASP A 124 -4.32 26.77 -10.31
N ALA A 125 -3.63 26.98 -9.17
CA ALA A 125 -2.93 28.23 -8.89
C ALA A 125 -1.79 28.51 -9.91
N VAL A 126 -0.97 27.50 -10.22
CA VAL A 126 0.08 27.62 -11.24
C VAL A 126 -0.53 27.91 -12.61
N ASP A 127 -1.62 27.23 -12.96
CA ASP A 127 -2.29 27.44 -14.23
C ASP A 127 -2.93 28.83 -14.32
N HIS A 128 -3.51 29.35 -13.24
CA HIS A 128 -4.03 30.70 -13.19
C HIS A 128 -2.93 31.75 -13.37
N ASP A 129 -1.76 31.54 -12.76
CA ASP A 129 -0.59 32.41 -12.94
C ASP A 129 -0.09 32.37 -14.39
N MET A 130 0.06 31.17 -14.95
CA MET A 130 0.41 30.99 -16.37
C MET A 130 -0.61 31.63 -17.30
N LEU A 131 -1.91 31.51 -17.05
CA LEU A 131 -2.97 32.13 -17.86
C LEU A 131 -2.90 33.66 -17.79
N ARG A 132 -2.58 34.22 -16.62
CA ARG A 132 -2.40 35.66 -16.42
C ARG A 132 -1.17 36.19 -17.18
N GLU A 133 -0.05 35.48 -17.13
CA GLU A 133 1.17 35.85 -17.85
C GLU A 133 1.00 35.72 -19.37
N ASN A 134 0.27 34.71 -19.84
CA ASN A 134 -0.01 34.48 -21.26
C ASN A 134 -1.17 35.35 -21.82
N ALA A 135 -1.69 36.33 -21.07
CA ALA A 135 -2.81 37.18 -21.48
C ALA A 135 -2.46 38.13 -22.65
N HIS A 136 -1.18 38.48 -22.84
CA HIS A 136 -0.72 39.26 -23.98
C HIS A 136 -0.17 38.34 -25.08
N SER A 137 -0.80 38.38 -26.26
CA SER A 137 -0.49 37.51 -27.41
C SER A 137 0.95 37.61 -27.93
N THR A 138 1.68 38.67 -27.58
CA THR A 138 3.07 38.91 -27.99
C THR A 138 4.11 38.42 -26.98
N MET A 139 3.70 38.02 -25.77
CA MET A 139 4.58 37.57 -24.68
C MET A 139 4.09 36.24 -24.10
N THR A 140 3.86 35.25 -24.97
CA THR A 140 3.41 33.90 -24.57
C THR A 140 4.63 33.02 -24.25
N ILE A 141 4.74 32.49 -23.02
CA ILE A 141 5.85 31.61 -22.59
C ILE A 141 5.64 30.18 -23.11
N SER A 142 4.42 29.66 -23.01
CA SER A 142 4.00 28.35 -23.55
C SER A 142 2.47 28.24 -23.52
N LYS A 143 1.87 27.44 -24.42
CA LYS A 143 0.43 27.14 -24.36
C LYS A 143 0.20 26.03 -23.32
N PRO A 144 -0.74 26.19 -22.37
CA PRO A 144 -1.07 25.11 -21.45
C PRO A 144 -1.65 23.91 -22.23
N ASP A 145 -0.92 22.80 -22.27
CA ASP A 145 -1.32 21.58 -22.98
C ASP A 145 -2.29 20.76 -22.12
N ARG A 146 -3.47 21.33 -21.86
CA ARG A 146 -4.55 20.62 -21.17
C ARG A 146 -5.35 19.77 -22.17
N GLN A 147 -4.78 18.66 -22.63
CA GLN A 147 -5.58 17.63 -23.32
C GLN A 147 -6.25 16.71 -22.30
N SER A 148 -7.49 17.03 -21.91
CA SER A 148 -8.36 16.12 -21.12
C SER A 148 -9.07 15.06 -21.97
N ARG A 149 -8.73 14.94 -23.26
CA ARG A 149 -9.41 14.04 -24.19
C ARG A 149 -8.84 12.64 -24.10
N VAL A 150 -9.44 11.81 -23.24
CA VAL A 150 -9.22 10.35 -23.29
C VAL A 150 -10.05 9.78 -24.45
N THR A 151 -9.41 9.51 -25.58
CA THR A 151 -10.04 8.74 -26.67
C THR A 151 -10.15 7.28 -26.25
N PHE A 152 -11.32 6.91 -25.72
CA PHE A 152 -11.73 5.51 -25.63
C PHE A 152 -12.24 5.05 -26.99
N GLY A 153 -11.53 4.10 -27.62
CA GLY A 153 -11.97 3.42 -28.84
C GLY A 153 -11.60 4.15 -30.14
N GLY A 154 -10.46 3.78 -30.73
CA GLY A 154 -10.26 3.89 -32.18
C GLY A 154 -11.01 2.76 -32.90
N PRO A 155 -11.38 2.93 -34.18
CA PRO A 155 -12.12 1.91 -34.91
C PRO A 155 -11.31 0.62 -35.02
N GLN A 156 -11.89 -0.51 -34.61
CA GLN A 156 -11.37 -1.84 -34.93
C GLN A 156 -11.35 -1.98 -36.45
N LYS A 157 -10.16 -2.25 -37.00
CA LYS A 157 -10.01 -2.85 -38.33
C LYS A 157 -10.01 -4.36 -38.19
#